data_AF-A0A944MZ74-F1
#
_entry.id   AF-A0A944MZ74-F1
#
_cell.length_a   1.000
_cell.length_b   1.000
_cell.length_c   1.000
_cell.angle_alpha   90.00
_cell.angle_beta   90.00
_cell.angle_gamma   90.00
#
_symmetry.space_group_name_H-M   'P 1'
#
loop_
_entity.id
_entity.type
_entity.pdbx_description
1 polymer ?
#
loop_
_entity_poly.entity_id
_entity_poly.type
_entity_poly.pdbx_seq_one_letter_code
_entity_poly.pdbx_strand_id
1 'polypeptide(L)'
;LAAALGVVIAAVGHLGRRSDGPQLERWLGPFRSFLEHRMFIDQFYIAIIVKPIKAIAFMAALFEKYCIERSIRLIAHLPLTLGGVVRRLQSGLLQRYALASVIGVLAIIVLLAWRL
;
A
#
# COMPACT_ATOMS: atom_id res chain seq x y z
N LEU A 1 -54.20 -14.09 0.88
CA LEU A 1 -54.70 -13.78 2.25
C LEU A 1 -53.60 -13.25 3.17
N ALA A 2 -52.48 -13.95 3.36
CA ALA A 2 -51.38 -13.49 4.23
C ALA A 2 -50.79 -12.13 3.84
N ALA A 3 -50.60 -11.86 2.53
CA ALA A 3 -50.11 -10.57 2.05
C ALA A 3 -51.10 -9.42 2.33
N ALA A 4 -52.40 -9.66 2.11
CA ALA A 4 -53.44 -8.66 2.38
C ALA A 4 -53.56 -8.36 3.87
N LEU A 5 -53.46 -9.38 4.73
CA LEU A 5 -53.40 -9.21 6.18
C LEU A 5 -52.16 -8.42 6.60
N GLY A 6 -50.99 -8.69 6.02
CA GLY A 6 -49.77 -7.93 6.29
C GLY A 6 -49.89 -6.45 5.95
N VAL A 7 -50.50 -6.12 4.81
CA VAL A 7 -50.74 -4.73 4.38
C VAL A 7 -51.73 -4.03 5.32
N VAL A 8 -52.82 -4.70 5.72
CA VAL A 8 -53.80 -4.14 6.67
C VAL A 8 -53.16 -3.86 8.03
N ILE A 9 -52.34 -4.77 8.54
CA ILE A 9 -51.62 -4.59 9.81
C ILE A 9 -50.63 -3.42 9.73
N ALA A 10 -49.87 -3.31 8.63
CA ALA A 10 -48.92 -2.22 8.42
C ALA A 10 -49.63 -0.85 8.28
N ALA A 11 -50.77 -0.80 7.59
CA ALA A 11 -51.56 0.40 7.42
C ALA A 11 -52.13 0.89 8.76
N VAL A 12 -52.74 -0.01 9.54
CA VAL A 12 -53.28 0.32 10.86
C VAL A 12 -52.17 0.81 11.81
N GLY A 13 -50.99 0.19 11.77
CA GLY A 13 -49.83 0.62 12.56
C GLY A 13 -49.32 2.03 12.22
N HIS A 14 -49.33 2.42 10.94
CA HIS A 14 -48.84 3.73 10.50
C HIS A 14 -49.84 4.88 10.66
N LEU A 15 -51.15 4.60 10.56
CA LEU A 15 -52.22 5.62 10.66
C LEU A 15 -52.59 5.96 12.13
N GLY A 16 -52.27 5.08 13.08
CA GLY A 16 -52.76 5.10 14.47
C GLY A 16 -52.04 6.01 15.49
N ARG A 17 -51.32 7.05 15.06
CA ARG A 17 -50.35 7.90 15.82
C ARG A 17 -48.92 7.49 15.50
N ARG A 18 -48.04 8.51 15.42
CA ARG A 18 -46.60 8.40 15.16
C ARG A 18 -46.01 7.16 15.82
N SER A 19 -45.08 6.55 15.10
CA SER A 19 -44.19 5.46 15.48
C SER A 19 -43.26 5.80 16.69
N ASP A 20 -43.77 6.55 17.65
CA ASP A 20 -43.16 6.96 18.93
C ASP A 20 -44.08 6.43 20.05
N GLY A 21 -44.19 5.11 20.14
CA GLY A 21 -44.87 4.44 21.24
C GLY A 21 -43.84 3.96 22.28
N PRO A 22 -43.59 4.68 23.39
CA PRO A 22 -42.64 4.29 24.44
C PRO A 22 -42.96 2.93 25.12
N GLN A 23 -44.09 2.31 24.78
CA GLN A 23 -44.48 0.98 25.24
C GLN A 23 -43.90 -0.14 24.38
N LEU A 24 -43.71 0.06 23.06
CA LEU A 24 -43.12 -0.96 22.18
C LEU A 24 -41.60 -1.04 22.39
N GLU A 25 -40.96 0.07 22.77
CA GLU A 25 -39.54 0.16 23.11
C GLU A 25 -39.15 -0.69 24.33
N ARG A 26 -40.04 -0.83 25.32
CA ARG A 26 -39.79 -1.65 26.52
C ARG A 26 -39.81 -3.15 26.24
N TRP A 27 -40.58 -3.61 25.25
CA TRP A 27 -40.69 -5.03 24.88
C TRP A 27 -39.68 -5.45 23.81
N LEU A 28 -39.29 -4.55 22.91
CA LEU A 28 -38.34 -4.85 21.83
C LEU A 28 -36.86 -4.67 22.23
N GLY A 29 -36.57 -4.00 23.35
CA GLY A 29 -35.24 -3.85 23.98
C GLY A 29 -34.03 -4.21 23.10
N PRO A 30 -33.25 -5.27 23.42
CA PRO A 30 -32.03 -5.63 22.68
C PRO A 30 -32.29 -6.13 21.24
N PHE A 31 -33.50 -6.62 20.94
CA PHE A 31 -33.86 -7.09 19.59
C PHE A 31 -34.00 -5.93 18.59
N ARG A 32 -34.43 -4.75 19.04
CA ARG A 32 -34.48 -3.56 18.19
C ARG A 32 -33.08 -3.15 17.74
N SER A 33 -32.12 -3.09 18.67
CA SER A 33 -30.72 -2.80 18.34
C SER A 33 -30.15 -3.84 17.37
N PHE A 34 -30.50 -5.11 17.52
CA PHE A 34 -30.07 -6.18 16.63
C PHE A 34 -30.61 -6.03 15.19
N LEU A 35 -31.90 -5.67 15.03
CA LEU A 35 -32.50 -5.40 13.72
C LEU A 35 -32.01 -4.07 13.11
N GLU A 36 -31.83 -3.03 13.92
CA GLU A 36 -31.33 -1.72 13.48
C GLU A 36 -29.88 -1.79 12.99
N HIS A 37 -29.04 -2.64 13.60
CA HIS A 37 -27.65 -2.87 13.16
C HIS A 37 -27.54 -3.90 12.02
N ARG A 38 -28.60 -4.10 11.23
CA ARG A 38 -28.63 -5.06 10.10
C ARG A 38 -28.15 -6.46 10.49
N MET A 39 -28.57 -6.95 11.67
CA MET A 39 -28.20 -8.27 12.19
C MET A 39 -26.67 -8.49 12.33
N PHE A 40 -25.88 -7.41 12.42
CA PHE A 40 -24.42 -7.44 12.50
C PHE A 40 -23.69 -8.08 11.30
N ILE A 41 -24.39 -8.46 10.23
CA ILE A 41 -23.82 -9.13 9.05
C ILE A 41 -22.73 -8.27 8.42
N ASP A 42 -22.97 -6.96 8.30
CA ASP A 42 -22.00 -6.01 7.76
C ASP A 42 -20.73 -5.94 8.62
N GLN A 43 -20.87 -6.03 9.95
CA GLN A 43 -19.73 -5.99 10.87
C GLN A 43 -18.88 -7.28 10.76
N PHE A 44 -19.53 -8.43 10.63
CA PHE A 44 -18.85 -9.71 10.37
C PHE A 44 -18.11 -9.69 9.03
N TYR A 45 -18.74 -9.20 7.96
CA TYR A 45 -18.08 -9.06 6.65
C TYR A 45 -16.85 -8.14 6.73
N ILE A 46 -16.99 -7.00 7.39
CA ILE A 46 -15.87 -6.06 7.57
C ILE A 46 -14.74 -6.71 8.38
N ALA A 47 -15.07 -7.42 9.46
CA ALA A 47 -14.07 -8.01 10.34
C ALA A 47 -13.34 -9.20 9.70
N ILE A 48 -14.07 -10.10 9.04
CA ILE A 48 -13.54 -11.37 8.53
C ILE A 48 -12.95 -11.23 7.13
N ILE A 49 -13.48 -10.34 6.29
CA ILE A 49 -13.06 -10.22 4.89
C ILE A 49 -12.29 -8.92 4.68
N VAL A 50 -12.90 -7.77 5.00
CA VAL A 50 -12.32 -6.47 4.62
C VAL A 50 -11.05 -6.14 5.41
N LYS A 51 -11.07 -6.28 6.74
CA LYS A 51 -9.92 -5.98 7.61
C LYS A 51 -8.67 -6.80 7.26
N PRO A 52 -8.72 -8.14 7.10
CA PRO A 52 -7.52 -8.91 6.77
C PRO A 52 -7.00 -8.58 5.37
N ILE A 53 -7.87 -8.38 4.37
CA ILE A 53 -7.43 -7.96 3.03
C ILE A 53 -6.71 -6.61 3.10
N LYS A 54 -7.25 -5.64 3.84
CA LYS A 54 -6.59 -4.34 4.05
C LYS A 54 -5.25 -4.48 4.77
N ALA A 55 -5.13 -5.38 5.74
CA ALA A 55 -3.88 -5.63 6.44
C ALA A 55 -2.81 -6.21 5.50
N ILE A 56 -3.18 -7.17 4.66
CA ILE A 56 -2.28 -7.76 3.65
C ILE A 56 -1.85 -6.69 2.63
N ALA A 57 -2.79 -5.90 2.13
CA ALA A 57 -2.49 -4.81 1.20
C ALA A 57 -1.53 -3.77 1.82
N PHE A 58 -1.72 -3.45 3.10
CA PHE A 58 -0.82 -2.55 3.83
C PHE A 58 0.58 -3.15 3.98
N MET A 59 0.70 -4.44 4.32
CA MET A 59 2.00 -5.12 4.39
C MET A 59 2.71 -5.15 3.04
N ALA A 60 1.99 -5.43 1.95
CA ALA A 60 2.51 -5.41 0.60
C ALA A 60 3.01 -4.00 0.21
N ALA A 61 2.24 -2.96 0.51
CA ALA A 61 2.63 -1.58 0.26
C ALA A 61 3.89 -1.17 1.05
N LEU A 62 4.02 -1.63 2.31
CA LEU A 62 5.26 -1.44 3.07
C LEU A 62 6.44 -2.14 2.40
N PHE A 63 6.27 -3.40 2.00
CA PHE A 63 7.33 -4.15 1.35
C PHE A 63 7.80 -3.47 0.06
N GLU A 64 6.87 -3.03 -0.78
CA GLU A 64 7.19 -2.29 -2.00
C GLU A 64 7.97 -1.00 -1.70
N LYS A 65 7.48 -0.18 -0.77
CA LYS A 65 8.12 1.10 -0.42
C LYS A 65 9.49 0.91 0.23
N TYR A 66 9.66 -0.08 1.08
CA TYR A 66 10.90 -0.27 1.84
C TYR A 66 11.92 -1.14 1.12
N CYS A 67 11.51 -2.22 0.45
CA CYS A 67 12.45 -3.12 -0.22
C CYS A 67 12.68 -2.71 -1.66
N ILE A 68 11.60 -2.57 -2.44
CA ILE A 68 11.71 -2.33 -3.89
C ILE A 68 12.20 -0.91 -4.15
N GLU A 69 11.52 0.09 -3.62
CA GLU A 69 11.84 1.50 -3.89
C GLU A 69 13.24 1.89 -3.39
N ARG A 70 13.67 1.37 -2.22
CA ARG A 70 15.04 1.60 -1.72
C ARG A 70 16.10 0.91 -2.58
N SER A 71 15.85 -0.32 -3.04
CA SER A 71 16.80 -1.03 -3.91
C SER A 71 16.98 -0.30 -5.24
N ILE A 72 15.87 0.15 -5.84
CA ILE A 72 15.91 0.92 -7.09
C ILE A 72 16.67 2.24 -6.88
N ARG A 73 16.38 2.98 -5.80
CA ARG A 73 17.13 4.20 -5.48
C ARG A 73 18.62 3.94 -5.33
N LEU A 74 19.02 2.87 -4.65
CA LEU A 74 20.43 2.54 -4.47
C LEU A 74 21.13 2.33 -5.81
N ILE A 75 20.52 1.53 -6.69
CA ILE A 75 21.06 1.26 -8.03
C ILE A 75 21.11 2.54 -8.86
N ALA A 76 20.07 3.38 -8.79
CA ALA A 76 20.04 4.65 -9.51
C ALA A 76 21.11 5.65 -9.03
N HIS A 77 21.52 5.58 -7.77
CA HIS A 77 22.58 6.45 -7.23
C HIS A 77 23.99 5.99 -7.62
N LEU A 78 24.20 4.71 -7.96
CA LEU A 78 25.51 4.20 -8.38
C LEU A 78 26.14 4.95 -9.57
N PRO A 79 25.47 5.15 -10.72
CA PRO A 79 26.07 5.87 -11.83
C PRO A 79 26.35 7.34 -11.50
N LEU A 80 25.51 7.96 -10.65
CA LEU A 80 25.71 9.35 -10.22
C LEU A 80 26.95 9.50 -9.33
N THR A 81 27.15 8.58 -8.38
CA THR A 81 28.33 8.60 -7.51
C THR A 81 29.60 8.27 -8.30
N LEU A 82 29.56 7.25 -9.16
CA LEU A 82 30.67 6.90 -10.04
C LEU A 82 31.03 8.05 -10.99
N GLY A 83 30.05 8.68 -11.63
CA GLY A 83 30.25 9.85 -12.47
C GLY A 83 30.85 11.02 -11.70
N GLY A 84 30.43 11.24 -10.45
CA GLY A 84 31.01 12.24 -9.56
C GLY A 84 32.48 11.97 -9.23
N VAL A 85 32.86 10.72 -8.98
CA VAL A 85 34.26 10.32 -8.76
C VAL A 85 35.10 10.53 -10.02
N VAL A 86 34.62 10.07 -11.17
CA VAL A 86 35.30 10.25 -12.47
C VAL A 86 35.49 11.74 -12.77
N ARG A 87 34.47 12.57 -12.50
CA ARG A 87 34.55 14.02 -12.68
C ARG A 87 35.61 14.67 -11.79
N ARG A 88 35.83 14.17 -10.56
CA ARG A 88 36.89 14.69 -9.68
C ARG A 88 38.29 14.32 -10.17
N LEU A 89 38.44 13.20 -10.87
CA LEU A 89 39.71 12.81 -11.49
C LEU A 89 40.07 13.71 -12.69
N GLN A 90 39.07 14.31 -13.32
CA GLN A 90 39.25 15.30 -14.39
C GLN A 90 39.61 16.67 -13.81
N SER A 91 40.83 16.83 -13.30
CA SER A 91 41.30 18.07 -12.67
C SER A 91 41.74 19.18 -13.65
N GLY A 92 41.54 18.98 -14.96
CA GLY A 92 41.93 19.93 -16.01
C GLY A 92 43.45 20.10 -16.23
N LEU A 93 44.28 19.41 -15.45
CA LEU A 93 45.73 19.52 -15.52
C LEU A 93 46.31 18.57 -16.57
N LEU A 94 46.83 19.10 -17.68
CA LEU A 94 47.34 18.32 -18.81
C LEU A 94 48.38 17.25 -18.39
N GLN A 95 49.24 17.58 -17.43
CA GLN A 95 50.28 16.67 -16.93
C GLN A 95 49.72 15.39 -16.29
N ARG A 96 48.57 15.46 -15.61
CA ARG A 96 47.92 14.27 -15.03
C ARG A 96 47.35 13.35 -16.10
N TYR A 97 46.81 13.91 -17.18
CA TYR A 97 46.35 13.13 -18.33
C TYR A 97 47.53 12.43 -19.02
N ALA A 98 48.64 13.14 -19.26
CA ALA A 98 49.84 12.55 -19.85
C ALA A 98 50.40 11.39 -19.02
N LEU A 99 50.51 11.56 -17.70
CA LEU A 99 50.93 10.48 -16.80
C LEU A 99 49.96 9.29 -16.84
N ALA A 100 48.65 9.53 -16.81
CA ALA A 100 47.64 8.48 -16.90
C ALA A 100 47.74 7.71 -18.24
N SER A 101 48.00 8.40 -19.35
CA SER A 101 48.21 7.77 -20.66
C SER A 101 49.45 6.87 -20.68
N VAL A 102 50.59 7.33 -20.14
CA VAL A 102 51.82 6.51 -20.06
C VAL A 102 51.59 5.27 -19.21
N ILE A 103 50.94 5.41 -18.05
CA ILE A 103 50.58 4.27 -17.19
C ILE A 103 49.66 3.30 -17.93
N GLY A 104 48.66 3.80 -18.66
CA GLY A 104 47.73 2.97 -19.44
C GLY A 104 48.43 2.16 -20.53
N VAL A 105 49.37 2.77 -21.26
CA VAL A 105 50.16 2.06 -22.28
C VAL A 105 51.03 0.98 -21.65
N LEU A 106 51.74 1.29 -20.55
CA LEU A 106 52.55 0.30 -19.84
C LEU A 106 51.70 -0.86 -19.32
N ALA A 107 50.52 -0.59 -18.78
CA ALA A 107 49.61 -1.63 -18.30
C ALA A 107 49.15 -2.56 -19.44
N ILE A 108 48.82 -2.01 -20.62
CA ILE A 108 48.46 -2.80 -21.80
C ILE A 108 49.62 -3.70 -22.24
N ILE A 109 50.84 -3.16 -22.28
CA ILE A 109 52.04 -3.93 -22.65
C ILE A 109 52.26 -5.09 -21.68
N VAL A 110 52.19 -4.84 -20.37
CA VAL A 110 52.35 -5.88 -19.35
C VAL A 110 51.26 -6.95 -19.47
N LEU A 111 50.02 -6.55 -19.69
CA LEU A 111 48.88 -7.48 -19.78
C LEU A 111 48.99 -8.36 -21.04
N LEU A 112 49.44 -7.80 -22.16
CA LEU A 112 49.76 -8.55 -23.38
C LEU A 112 50.95 -9.49 -23.18
N ALA A 113 52.02 -9.01 -22.55
CA ALA A 113 53.21 -9.81 -22.27
C ALA A 113 52.92 -10.98 -21.31
N TRP A 114 51.97 -10.83 -20.37
CA TRP A 114 51.51 -11.90 -19.49
C TRP A 114 50.65 -12.94 -20.21
N ARG A 115 50.01 -12.53 -21.32
CA ARG A 115 49.10 -13.37 -22.12
C ARG A 115 49.80 -14.19 -23.20
N LEU A 116 51.01 -13.77 -23.61
CA LEU A 116 51.92 -14.54 -24.47
C LEU A 116 52.71 -15.56 -23.62
#